data_AF-A0A7V5VXK1-F1
#
_entry.id   AF-A0A7V5VXK1-F1
#
_cell.length_a   1.000
_cell.length_b   1.000
_cell.length_c   1.000
_cell.angle_alpha   90.00
_cell.angle_beta   90.00
_cell.angle_gamma   90.00
#
_symmetry.space_group_name_H-M   'P 1'
#
loop_
_entity.id
_entity.type
_entity.pdbx_description
1 polymer ?
#
loop_
_entity_poly.entity_id
_entity_poly.type
_entity_poly.pdbx_seq_one_letter_code
_entity_poly.pdbx_strand_id
1 'polypeptide(L)'
;MLENIKSFLLRNGLWVSLGIIAFAILNPGMTEIRTLLFLILIEILALGLASLSTFIYTKLDFIKEQSVQTLGLIFLGVHFLIGLSVIGIYYVI
;
A
#
# COMPACT_ATOMS: atom_id res chain seq x y z
N MET A 1 6.35 13.84 -26.52
CA MET A 1 5.48 12.73 -26.06
C MET A 1 6.19 11.38 -26.13
N LEU A 2 6.76 11.01 -27.28
CA LEU A 2 7.48 9.74 -27.47
C LEU A 2 8.68 9.55 -26.52
N GLU A 3 9.47 10.61 -26.29
CA GLU A 3 10.62 10.56 -25.38
C GLU A 3 10.24 10.35 -23.92
N ASN A 4 9.10 10.90 -23.49
CA ASN A 4 8.58 10.70 -22.13
C ASN A 4 8.17 9.24 -21.90
N ILE A 5 7.49 8.64 -22.90
CA ILE A 5 7.10 7.22 -22.88
C ILE A 5 8.34 6.33 -22.86
N LYS A 6 9.35 6.63 -23.69
CA LYS A 6 10.62 5.89 -23.70
C LYS A 6 11.35 5.97 -22.35
N SER A 7 11.41 7.16 -21.73
CA SER A 7 12.06 7.31 -20.42
C SER A 7 11.29 6.59 -19.31
N PHE A 8 9.96 6.56 -19.40
CA PHE A 8 9.10 5.85 -18.46
C PHE A 8 9.30 4.33 -18.58
N LEU A 9 9.33 3.81 -19.80
CA LEU A 9 9.58 2.39 -20.08
C LEU A 9 11.00 1.97 -19.69
N LEU A 10 12.02 2.81 -19.88
CA LEU A 10 13.39 2.50 -19.45
C LEU A 10 13.54 2.51 -17.93
N ARG A 11 12.85 3.42 -17.22
CA ARG A 11 12.89 3.48 -15.75
C ARG A 11 12.13 2.35 -15.08
N ASN A 12 10.97 1.98 -15.63
CA ASN A 12 10.09 0.98 -15.02
C ASN A 12 10.19 -0.39 -15.67
N GLY A 13 10.89 -0.51 -16.81
CA GLY A 13 10.95 -1.72 -17.61
C GLY A 13 11.55 -2.91 -16.88
N LEU A 14 12.54 -2.68 -16.01
CA LEU A 14 13.10 -3.71 -15.14
C LEU A 14 12.04 -4.25 -14.15
N TRP A 15 11.28 -3.37 -13.53
CA TRP A 15 10.22 -3.76 -12.59
C TRP A 15 9.06 -4.46 -13.30
N VAL A 16 8.67 -3.95 -14.48
CA VAL A 16 7.63 -4.55 -15.31
C VAL A 16 8.06 -5.94 -15.79
N SER A 17 9.30 -6.12 -16.24
CA SER A 17 9.80 -7.42 -16.68
C SER A 17 9.89 -8.41 -15.52
N LEU A 18 10.37 -7.99 -14.34
CA LEU A 18 10.38 -8.81 -13.14
C LEU A 18 8.95 -9.21 -12.71
N GLY A 19 7.98 -8.29 -12.79
CA GLY A 19 6.58 -8.59 -12.51
C GLY A 19 5.99 -9.64 -13.46
N ILE A 20 6.28 -9.52 -14.76
CA ILE A 20 5.84 -10.49 -15.78
C ILE A 20 6.50 -11.86 -15.55
N ILE A 21 7.80 -11.89 -15.27
CA ILE A 21 8.55 -13.13 -14.98
C ILE A 21 8.00 -13.79 -13.72
N ALA A 22 7.77 -13.03 -12.65
CA ALA A 22 7.19 -13.55 -11.42
C ALA A 22 5.80 -14.14 -11.68
N PHE A 23 4.95 -13.46 -12.44
CA PHE A 23 3.63 -13.96 -12.80
C PHE A 23 3.70 -15.26 -13.62
N ALA A 24 4.61 -15.35 -14.59
CA ALA A 24 4.80 -16.54 -15.40
C ALA A 24 5.34 -17.74 -14.59
N ILE A 25 6.25 -17.50 -13.64
CA ILE A 25 6.82 -18.55 -12.78
C ILE A 25 5.79 -19.04 -11.75
N LEU A 26 5.06 -18.12 -11.13
CA LEU A 26 4.14 -18.45 -10.04
C LEU A 26 2.87 -19.15 -10.52
N ASN A 27 2.46 -18.94 -11.78
CA ASN A 27 1.22 -19.48 -12.37
C ASN A 27 0.06 -19.47 -11.36
N PRO A 28 -0.33 -18.27 -10.87
CA PRO A 28 -1.18 -18.14 -9.70
C PRO A 28 -2.54 -18.83 -9.96
N GLY A 29 -2.89 -19.75 -9.08
CA GLY A 29 -4.20 -20.39 -9.07
C GLY A 29 -5.27 -19.44 -8.52
N MET A 30 -6.49 -19.98 -8.44
CA MET A 30 -7.64 -19.24 -7.89
C MET A 30 -7.44 -18.83 -6.42
N THR A 31 -6.62 -19.56 -5.67
CA THR A 31 -6.29 -19.28 -4.27
C THR A 31 -5.41 -18.04 -4.14
N GLU A 32 -4.36 -17.95 -4.95
CA GLU A 32 -3.42 -16.83 -4.97
C GLU A 32 -4.11 -15.54 -5.42
N ILE A 33 -4.96 -15.63 -6.44
CA ILE A 33 -5.78 -14.50 -6.90
C ILE A 33 -6.71 -14.01 -5.78
N ARG A 34 -7.36 -14.93 -5.05
CA ARG A 34 -8.23 -14.57 -3.92
C ARG A 34 -7.45 -13.89 -2.79
N THR A 35 -6.25 -14.40 -2.47
CA THR A 35 -5.36 -13.78 -1.48
C THR A 35 -4.91 -12.39 -1.92
N LEU A 36 -4.56 -12.21 -3.20
CA LEU A 36 -4.19 -10.90 -3.74
C LEU A 36 -5.35 -9.89 -3.63
N LEU A 37 -6.57 -10.31 -3.98
CA LEU A 37 -7.77 -9.47 -3.84
C LEU A 37 -8.04 -9.10 -2.37
N PHE A 38 -7.81 -10.04 -1.44
CA PHE A 38 -7.93 -9.77 -0.02
C PHE A 38 -6.87 -8.76 0.47
N LEU A 39 -5.61 -8.91 0.05
CA LEU A 39 -4.55 -7.95 0.35
C LEU A 39 -4.88 -6.55 -0.17
N ILE A 40 -5.41 -6.44 -1.40
CA ILE A 40 -5.85 -5.17 -1.98
C ILE A 40 -6.97 -4.54 -1.13
N LEU A 41 -7.96 -5.33 -0.71
CA LEU A 41 -9.05 -4.85 0.14
C LEU A 41 -8.52 -4.29 1.47
N ILE A 42 -7.60 -5.01 2.10
CA ILE A 42 -6.97 -4.59 3.35
C ILE A 42 -6.17 -3.29 3.16
N GLU A 43 -5.42 -3.18 2.06
CA GLU A 43 -4.64 -1.98 1.77
C GLU A 43 -5.54 -0.75 1.54
N ILE A 44 -6.67 -0.93 0.86
CA ILE A 44 -7.68 0.13 0.70
C ILE A 44 -8.21 0.59 2.06
N LEU A 45 -8.45 -0.35 3.00
CA LEU A 45 -8.86 -0.01 4.36
C LEU A 45 -7.76 0.76 5.12
N ALA A 46 -6.50 0.32 5.01
CA ALA A 46 -5.36 1.02 5.61
C ALA A 46 -5.22 2.46 5.08
N LEU A 47 -5.32 2.64 3.76
CA LEU A 47 -5.30 3.96 3.12
C LEU A 47 -6.47 4.84 3.57
N GLY A 48 -7.68 4.28 3.66
CA GLY A 48 -8.87 5.00 4.12
C GLY A 48 -8.72 5.49 5.57
N LEU A 49 -8.26 4.63 6.46
CA LEU A 49 -8.02 4.98 7.87
C LEU A 49 -6.84 5.93 8.04
N ALA A 50 -5.79 5.81 7.24
CA ALA A 50 -4.66 6.74 7.24
C ALA A 50 -5.12 8.14 6.79
N SER A 51 -5.97 8.21 5.75
CA SER A 51 -6.58 9.45 5.28
C SER A 51 -7.47 10.09 6.36
N LEU A 52 -8.33 9.30 7.01
CA LEU A 52 -9.17 9.78 8.12
C LEU A 52 -8.32 10.30 9.29
N SER A 53 -7.27 9.56 9.68
CA SER A 53 -6.40 9.92 10.80
C SER A 53 -5.61 11.20 10.51
N THR A 54 -5.10 11.35 9.29
CA THR A 54 -4.41 12.58 8.86
C THR A 54 -5.37 13.76 8.76
N PHE A 55 -6.60 13.55 8.30
CA PHE A 55 -7.64 14.58 8.33
C PHE A 55 -7.94 15.04 9.77
N ILE A 56 -8.14 14.12 10.71
CA ILE A 56 -8.38 14.46 12.12
C ILE A 56 -7.18 15.25 12.68
N TYR A 57 -5.96 14.76 12.46
CA TYR A 57 -4.73 15.42 12.91
C TYR A 57 -4.61 16.86 12.39
N THR A 58 -4.92 17.08 11.11
CA THR A 58 -4.82 18.41 10.49
C THR A 58 -5.93 19.39 10.88
N LYS A 59 -7.02 18.90 11.49
CA LYS A 59 -8.16 19.71 11.96
C LYS A 59 -8.12 20.05 13.45
N LEU A 60 -7.15 19.53 14.20
CA LEU A 60 -6.98 19.86 15.61
C LEU A 60 -6.28 21.22 15.76
N ASP A 61 -7.01 22.21 16.30
CA ASP A 61 -6.53 23.60 16.51
C ASP A 61 -5.33 23.72 17.47
N PHE A 62 -4.98 22.66 18.20
CA PHE A 62 -3.87 22.66 19.16
C PHE A 62 -2.48 22.53 18.51
N ILE A 63 -2.41 22.28 17.20
CA ILE A 63 -1.14 22.02 16.49
C ILE A 63 -0.79 23.25 15.64
N LYS A 64 0.11 24.10 16.16
CA LYS A 64 0.57 25.32 15.46
C LYS A 64 1.36 25.04 14.18
N GLU A 65 2.05 23.90 14.12
CA GLU A 65 2.83 23.48 12.95
C GLU A 65 2.60 22.00 12.64
N GLN A 66 2.14 21.72 11.42
CA GLN A 66 1.95 20.35 10.96
C GLN A 66 3.29 19.76 10.52
N SER A 67 3.84 18.88 11.35
CA SER A 67 5.07 18.14 11.04
C SER A 67 4.83 17.03 10.01
N VAL A 68 5.55 17.06 8.89
CA VAL A 68 5.56 15.99 7.87
C VAL A 68 5.96 14.65 8.48
N GLN A 69 6.87 14.67 9.46
CA GLN A 69 7.30 13.47 10.17
C GLN A 69 6.13 12.83 10.93
N THR A 70 5.27 13.64 11.55
CA THR A 70 4.09 13.15 12.27
C THR A 70 3.06 12.56 11.32
N LEU A 71 2.82 13.17 10.15
CA LEU A 71 1.97 12.57 9.12
C LEU A 71 2.52 11.21 8.64
N GLY A 72 3.84 11.11 8.45
CA GLY A 72 4.51 9.85 8.11
C GLY A 72 4.34 8.78 9.18
N LEU A 73 4.42 9.16 10.46
CA LEU A 73 4.19 8.25 11.58
C LEU A 73 2.73 7.81 11.69
N ILE A 74 1.76 8.69 11.40
CA ILE A 74 0.34 8.33 11.34
C ILE A 74 0.11 7.29 10.24
N PHE A 75 0.65 7.55 9.04
CA PHE A 75 0.53 6.63 7.92
C PHE A 75 1.14 5.26 8.26
N LEU A 76 2.36 5.24 8.78
CA LEU A 76 3.06 4.01 9.18
C LEU A 76 2.31 3.26 10.30
N GLY A 77 1.83 3.99 11.31
CA GLY A 77 1.12 3.41 12.44
C GLY A 77 -0.18 2.71 12.02
N VAL A 78 -0.96 3.34 11.12
CA VAL A 78 -2.19 2.72 10.59
C VAL A 78 -1.86 1.45 9.79
N HIS A 79 -0.87 1.50 8.89
CA HIS A 79 -0.50 0.32 8.08
C HIS A 79 0.06 -0.81 8.96
N PHE A 80 0.80 -0.48 10.00
CA PHE A 80 1.29 -1.47 10.96
C PHE A 80 0.15 -2.15 11.72
N LEU A 81 -0.82 -1.38 12.25
CA LEU A 81 -1.97 -1.93 12.97
C LEU A 81 -2.87 -2.78 12.07
N ILE A 82 -3.10 -2.35 10.83
CA ILE A 82 -3.85 -3.14 9.85
C ILE A 82 -3.08 -4.41 9.47
N GLY A 83 -1.77 -4.32 9.24
CA GLY A 83 -0.92 -5.48 8.98
C GLY A 83 -0.94 -6.52 10.10
N LEU A 84 -0.92 -6.08 11.37
CA LEU A 84 -1.07 -6.98 12.53
C LEU A 84 -2.44 -7.67 12.56
N SER A 85 -3.51 -7.01 12.12
CA SER A 85 -4.83 -7.64 12.07
C SER A 85 -4.89 -8.77 11.03
N VAL A 86 -4.21 -8.62 9.89
CA VAL A 86 -4.09 -9.70 8.89
C VAL A 86 -3.31 -10.89 9.44
N ILE A 87 -2.20 -10.64 10.12
CA ILE A 87 -1.40 -11.68 10.79
C ILE A 87 -2.28 -12.45 11.78
N GLY A 88 -3.06 -11.75 12.61
CA GLY A 88 -3.99 -12.37 13.55
C GLY A 88 -5.02 -13.27 12.87
N ILE A 89 -5.57 -12.85 11.73
CA ILE A 89 -6.55 -13.65 10.96
C ILE A 89 -5.88 -14.90 10.36
N TYR A 90 -4.65 -14.79 9.86
CA TYR A 90 -3.94 -15.92 9.23
C TYR A 90 -3.45 -16.99 10.21
N TYR A 91 -3.18 -16.65 11.48
CA TYR A 91 -2.68 -17.61 12.48
C TYR A 91 -3.76 -18.17 13.41
N VAL A 92 -4.94 -17.54 13.48
CA VAL A 92 -6.07 -18.03 14.27
C VAL A 92 -6.94 -19.03 13.49
N ILE A 93 -6.91 -18.99 12.16
CA ILE A 93 -7.55 -19.95 11.25
C ILE A 93 -6.57 -21.06 10.91
#